data_AF-A0A6P2ALY9-F1
#
_entry.id   AF-A0A6P2ALY9-F1
#
_cell.length_a   1.000
_cell.length_b   1.000
_cell.length_c   1.000
_cell.angle_alpha   90.00
_cell.angle_beta   90.00
_cell.angle_gamma   90.00
#
_symmetry.space_group_name_H-M   'P 1'
#
loop_
_entity.id
_entity.type
_entity.pdbx_description
1 polymer ?
#
loop_
_entity_poly.entity_id
_entity_poly.type
_entity_poly.pdbx_seq_one_letter_code
_entity_poly.pdbx_strand_id
1 'polypeptide(L)'
;DHHSLIVTRGFESQDDWLTLADFAAVAAGLAAIDGLAFYNGGTAAGASQPHKHLQLVPLPLLPPGHDLPLEVAIAAIPDPTIPNPIRHFPFRHSFAPLKPGATAAELWACYGQLLTQAGIDYQGTRQTAPYNWLMTRRWMVVIPRSQDEYAGISVNSLGFAGTLFVKNAAQQQQLAQIGPLSFLTQVAIPR
;
A
#
# COMPACT_ATOMS: atom_id res chain seq x y z
N ASP A 1 -4.36 17.51 -8.07
CA ASP A 1 -5.78 17.37 -7.70
C ASP A 1 -6.57 16.34 -8.51
N HIS A 2 -6.03 15.15 -8.77
CA HIS A 2 -6.73 14.09 -9.52
C HIS A 2 -6.79 12.76 -8.75
N HIS A 3 -7.00 12.85 -7.44
CA HIS A 3 -7.18 11.69 -6.59
C HIS A 3 -8.60 11.13 -6.75
N SER A 4 -8.71 9.87 -7.17
CA SER A 4 -9.98 9.18 -7.37
C SER A 4 -10.26 8.19 -6.25
N LEU A 5 -11.53 8.04 -5.87
CA LEU A 5 -12.02 7.03 -4.95
C LEU A 5 -12.81 5.96 -5.72
N ILE A 6 -12.48 4.70 -5.49
CA ILE A 6 -13.26 3.54 -5.94
C ILE A 6 -14.01 3.04 -4.72
N VAL A 7 -15.31 3.35 -4.66
CA VAL A 7 -16.16 3.09 -3.48
C VAL A 7 -17.21 2.05 -3.84
N THR A 8 -17.46 1.11 -2.94
CA THR A 8 -18.52 0.11 -3.13
C THR A 8 -19.90 0.80 -3.10
N ARG A 9 -20.86 0.33 -3.91
CA ARG A 9 -22.19 0.96 -4.01
C ARG A 9 -23.00 0.81 -2.71
N GLY A 10 -22.96 -0.38 -2.13
CA GLY A 10 -23.49 -0.66 -0.80
C GLY A 10 -22.40 -0.55 0.25
N PHE A 11 -22.79 -0.40 1.51
CA PHE A 11 -21.84 -0.42 2.60
C PHE A 11 -21.14 -1.78 2.68
N GLU A 12 -19.82 -1.75 2.57
CA GLU A 12 -18.91 -2.83 2.93
C GLU A 12 -17.91 -2.26 3.93
N SER A 13 -17.39 -3.08 4.85
CA SER A 13 -16.46 -2.58 5.86
C SER A 13 -15.08 -2.35 5.25
N GLN A 14 -14.40 -1.28 5.67
CA GLN A 14 -12.97 -1.06 5.42
C GLN A 14 -12.07 -2.11 6.12
N ASP A 15 -12.66 -2.91 7.03
CA ASP A 15 -12.03 -4.08 7.66
C ASP A 15 -12.29 -5.38 6.88
N ASP A 16 -12.91 -5.35 5.70
CA ASP A 16 -13.12 -6.53 4.86
C ASP A 16 -11.99 -6.67 3.82
N TRP A 17 -11.71 -7.91 3.42
CA TRP A 17 -10.71 -8.18 2.39
C TRP A 17 -11.07 -7.53 1.04
N LEU A 18 -10.06 -7.29 0.21
CA LEU A 18 -10.30 -6.96 -1.20
C LEU A 18 -10.83 -8.18 -1.94
N THR A 19 -11.85 -7.95 -2.74
CA THR A 19 -12.59 -8.95 -3.51
C THR A 19 -12.20 -8.89 -4.98
N LEU A 20 -12.60 -9.92 -5.73
CA LEU A 20 -12.46 -9.93 -7.18
C LEU A 20 -13.07 -8.69 -7.86
N ALA A 21 -14.19 -8.17 -7.35
CA ALA A 21 -14.84 -6.98 -7.89
C ALA A 21 -13.99 -5.72 -7.67
N ASP A 22 -13.33 -5.60 -6.52
CA ASP A 22 -12.40 -4.51 -6.23
C ASP A 22 -11.21 -4.53 -7.20
N PHE A 23 -10.65 -5.72 -7.44
CA PHE A 23 -9.55 -5.89 -8.41
C PHE A 23 -9.99 -5.59 -9.85
N ALA A 24 -11.23 -5.93 -10.23
CA ALA A 24 -11.76 -5.56 -11.53
C ALA A 24 -11.90 -4.03 -11.68
N ALA A 25 -12.40 -3.36 -10.64
CA ALA A 25 -12.54 -1.90 -10.63
C ALA A 25 -11.17 -1.19 -10.66
N VAL A 26 -10.21 -1.66 -9.86
CA VAL A 26 -8.84 -1.11 -9.86
C VAL A 26 -8.16 -1.35 -11.20
N ALA A 27 -8.27 -2.54 -11.79
CA ALA A 27 -7.70 -2.83 -13.09
C ALA A 27 -8.26 -1.90 -14.18
N ALA A 28 -9.57 -1.63 -14.17
CA ALA A 28 -10.20 -0.67 -15.08
C ALA A 28 -9.70 0.76 -14.86
N GLY A 29 -9.60 1.21 -13.60
CA GLY A 29 -9.08 2.53 -13.25
C GLY A 29 -7.62 2.70 -13.66
N LEU A 30 -6.79 1.70 -13.35
CA LEU A 30 -5.40 1.66 -13.76
C LEU A 30 -5.25 1.54 -15.26
N ALA A 31 -6.18 0.96 -16.03
CA ALA A 31 -6.09 0.96 -17.50
C ALA A 31 -6.30 2.37 -18.08
N ALA A 32 -7.17 3.18 -17.47
CA ALA A 32 -7.45 4.55 -17.89
C ALA A 32 -6.42 5.58 -17.40
N ILE A 33 -5.85 5.35 -16.21
CA ILE A 33 -4.93 6.27 -15.53
C ILE A 33 -3.63 5.53 -15.24
N ASP A 34 -2.51 6.04 -15.75
CA ASP A 34 -1.21 5.58 -15.25
C ASP A 34 -1.02 6.10 -13.83
N GLY A 35 -1.01 5.20 -12.86
CA GLY A 35 -1.21 5.57 -11.47
C GLY A 35 -0.84 4.50 -10.46
N LEU A 36 -1.00 4.87 -9.20
CA LEU A 36 -0.83 4.04 -8.03
C LEU A 36 -2.18 3.87 -7.35
N ALA A 37 -2.69 2.64 -7.33
CA ALA A 37 -3.85 2.26 -6.55
C ALA A 37 -3.42 1.82 -5.15
N PHE A 38 -4.22 2.11 -4.14
CA PHE A 38 -3.95 1.68 -2.78
C PHE A 38 -5.20 1.51 -1.93
N TYR A 39 -5.04 0.70 -0.88
CA TYR A 39 -6.06 0.40 0.11
C TYR A 39 -5.44 0.40 1.51
N ASN A 40 -6.12 1.03 2.46
CA ASN A 40 -5.80 1.01 3.88
C ASN A 40 -6.78 0.05 4.55
N GLY A 41 -6.37 -1.19 4.80
CA GLY A 41 -7.20 -2.21 5.44
C GLY A 41 -7.27 -1.98 6.95
N GLY A 42 -8.39 -1.43 7.40
CA GLY A 42 -8.67 -1.09 8.80
C GLY A 42 -8.01 0.18 9.34
N THR A 43 -8.51 0.64 10.49
CA THR A 43 -8.13 1.93 11.11
C THR A 43 -6.62 2.03 11.35
N ALA A 44 -6.00 0.97 11.89
CA ALA A 44 -4.56 0.93 12.15
C ALA A 44 -3.69 0.97 10.87
N ALA A 45 -4.28 0.79 9.68
CA ALA A 45 -3.59 1.01 8.41
C ALA A 45 -3.70 2.46 7.88
N GLY A 46 -4.28 3.38 8.66
CA GLY A 46 -4.51 4.76 8.29
C GLY A 46 -5.81 4.98 7.51
N ALA A 47 -6.79 4.09 7.68
CA ALA A 47 -8.13 4.32 7.14
C ALA A 47 -8.89 5.37 7.97
N SER A 48 -9.52 6.33 7.30
CA SER A 48 -10.29 7.40 7.95
C SER A 48 -11.80 7.25 7.81
N GLN A 49 -12.28 6.36 6.92
CA GLN A 49 -13.70 6.12 6.67
C GLN A 49 -14.01 4.62 6.83
N PRO A 50 -15.16 4.27 7.45
CA PRO A 50 -15.54 2.88 7.68
C PRO A 50 -16.10 2.18 6.43
N HIS A 51 -16.60 2.95 5.46
CA HIS A 51 -17.09 2.41 4.19
C HIS A 51 -15.88 2.08 3.30
N LYS A 52 -15.82 0.84 2.84
CA LYS A 52 -14.84 0.32 1.90
C LYS A 52 -14.61 1.24 0.69
N HIS A 53 -13.39 1.75 0.60
CA HIS A 53 -12.92 2.55 -0.53
C HIS A 53 -11.45 2.24 -0.83
N LEU A 54 -11.15 2.16 -2.11
CA LEU A 54 -9.79 2.17 -2.64
C LEU A 54 -9.50 3.53 -3.24
N GLN A 55 -8.22 3.87 -3.30
CA GLN A 55 -7.74 5.16 -3.75
C GLN A 55 -6.87 4.96 -4.99
N LEU A 56 -6.99 5.84 -5.97
CA LEU A 56 -6.18 5.84 -7.18
C LEU A 56 -5.64 7.25 -7.41
N VAL A 57 -4.32 7.36 -7.47
CA VAL A 57 -3.64 8.63 -7.73
C VAL A 57 -2.80 8.52 -9.00
N PRO A 58 -2.85 9.50 -9.92
CA PRO A 58 -2.04 9.48 -11.13
C PRO A 58 -0.56 9.66 -10.79
N LEU A 59 0.29 9.04 -11.60
CA LEU A 59 1.73 9.24 -11.59
C LEU A 59 2.13 10.33 -12.61
N PRO A 60 3.26 11.04 -12.41
CA PRO A 60 4.15 10.95 -11.24
C PRO A 60 3.59 11.67 -10.01
N LEU A 61 3.88 11.13 -8.81
CA LEU A 61 3.54 11.76 -7.53
C LEU A 61 4.55 12.81 -7.07
N LEU A 62 5.75 12.78 -7.64
CA LEU A 62 6.85 13.69 -7.33
C LEU A 62 7.18 14.57 -8.55
N PRO A 63 7.85 15.71 -8.36
CA PRO A 63 8.31 16.53 -9.47
C PRO A 63 9.21 15.75 -10.46
N PRO A 64 9.27 16.16 -11.74
CA PRO A 64 10.13 15.53 -12.73
C PRO A 64 11.58 15.33 -12.23
N GLY A 65 12.17 14.18 -12.57
CA GLY A 65 13.51 13.79 -12.14
C GLY A 65 13.59 13.11 -10.78
N HIS A 66 12.45 12.86 -10.12
CA HIS A 66 12.39 12.13 -8.85
C HIS A 66 11.47 10.92 -8.95
N ASP A 67 12.02 9.73 -8.73
CA ASP A 67 11.25 8.50 -8.58
C ASP A 67 10.72 8.36 -7.15
N LEU A 68 9.59 7.66 -7.01
CA LEU A 68 9.10 7.28 -5.69
C LEU A 68 10.15 6.38 -4.98
N PRO A 69 10.46 6.63 -3.70
CA PRO A 69 11.39 5.77 -2.95
C PRO A 69 11.06 4.27 -3.03
N LEU A 70 9.77 3.90 -3.05
CA LEU A 70 9.35 2.52 -3.24
C LEU A 70 9.70 1.97 -4.63
N GLU A 71 9.55 2.77 -5.69
CA GLU A 71 9.91 2.37 -7.06
C GLU A 71 11.42 2.13 -7.19
N VAL A 72 12.23 3.02 -6.60
CA VAL A 72 13.69 2.85 -6.55
C VAL A 72 14.06 1.58 -5.79
N ALA A 73 13.41 1.31 -4.66
CA ALA A 73 13.66 0.12 -3.85
C ALA A 73 13.25 -1.18 -4.57
N ILE A 74 12.14 -1.15 -5.33
CA ILE A 74 11.67 -2.26 -6.15
C ILE A 74 12.63 -2.54 -7.31
N ALA A 75 13.11 -1.50 -7.99
CA ALA A 75 14.07 -1.65 -9.09
C ALA A 75 15.41 -2.28 -8.64
N ALA A 76 15.75 -2.14 -7.35
CA ALA A 76 16.94 -2.73 -6.74
C ALA A 76 16.74 -4.16 -6.22
N ILE A 77 15.55 -4.77 -6.38
CA ILE A 77 15.30 -6.16 -5.98
C ILE A 77 16.12 -7.10 -6.88
N PRO A 78 17.05 -7.89 -6.34
CA PRO A 78 17.86 -8.80 -7.14
C PRO A 78 17.12 -10.08 -7.52
N ASP A 79 16.22 -10.55 -6.65
CA ASP A 79 15.37 -11.71 -6.86
C ASP A 79 13.99 -11.42 -6.26
N PRO A 80 12.93 -11.28 -7.08
CA PRO A 80 11.59 -10.97 -6.61
C PRO A 80 10.86 -12.19 -6.01
N THR A 81 11.44 -13.39 -6.08
CA THR A 81 10.82 -14.63 -5.59
C THR A 81 11.06 -14.89 -4.10
N ILE A 82 12.05 -14.21 -3.50
CA ILE A 82 12.37 -14.36 -2.08
C ILE A 82 11.33 -13.63 -1.20
N PRO A 83 11.02 -14.14 0.00
CA PRO A 83 10.15 -13.43 0.94
C PRO A 83 10.76 -12.10 1.38
N ASN A 84 9.93 -11.06 1.54
CA ASN A 84 10.35 -9.69 1.90
C ASN A 84 11.53 -9.18 1.04
N PRO A 85 11.39 -9.13 -0.30
CA PRO A 85 12.51 -8.96 -1.22
C PRO A 85 13.12 -7.54 -1.23
N ILE A 86 12.41 -6.54 -0.69
CA ILE A 86 12.92 -5.16 -0.60
C ILE A 86 13.92 -5.07 0.56
N ARG A 87 15.21 -5.19 0.24
CA ARG A 87 16.30 -5.31 1.23
C ARG A 87 16.36 -4.20 2.27
N HIS A 88 16.02 -2.97 1.87
CA HIS A 88 16.12 -1.79 2.73
C HIS A 88 14.90 -1.60 3.63
N PHE A 89 13.86 -2.41 3.52
CA PHE A 89 12.70 -2.33 4.39
C PHE A 89 12.95 -3.15 5.68
N PRO A 90 13.09 -2.50 6.84
CA PRO A 90 13.30 -3.17 8.14
C PRO A 90 12.00 -3.74 8.74
N PHE A 91 10.93 -3.80 7.95
CA PHE A 91 9.61 -4.26 8.36
C PHE A 91 9.08 -5.29 7.37
N ARG A 92 8.15 -6.12 7.84
CA ARG A 92 7.49 -7.14 7.04
C ARG A 92 6.75 -6.51 5.86
N HIS A 93 6.90 -7.15 4.71
CA HIS A 93 6.22 -6.81 3.48
C HIS A 93 6.25 -8.01 2.53
N SER A 94 5.32 -8.07 1.60
CA SER A 94 5.41 -8.97 0.47
C SER A 94 5.27 -8.17 -0.82
N PHE A 95 5.84 -8.72 -1.88
CA PHE A 95 5.95 -8.05 -3.16
C PHE A 95 5.79 -9.09 -4.27
N ALA A 96 5.13 -8.69 -5.35
CA ALA A 96 5.15 -9.44 -6.60
C ALA A 96 5.26 -8.49 -7.80
N PRO A 97 6.08 -8.84 -8.81
CA PRO A 97 5.99 -8.21 -10.12
C PRO A 97 4.69 -8.67 -10.80
N LEU A 98 4.06 -7.77 -11.53
CA LEU A 98 2.83 -8.05 -12.28
C LEU A 98 3.13 -8.14 -13.76
N LYS A 99 2.46 -9.10 -14.42
CA LYS A 99 2.52 -9.23 -15.87
C LYS A 99 1.59 -8.19 -16.50
N PRO A 100 2.03 -7.50 -17.58
CA PRO A 100 1.13 -6.67 -18.37
C PRO A 100 -0.10 -7.48 -18.81
N GLY A 101 -1.29 -6.90 -18.65
CA GLY A 101 -2.54 -7.54 -19.04
C GLY A 101 -3.07 -8.61 -18.08
N ALA A 102 -2.51 -8.73 -16.86
CA ALA A 102 -3.06 -9.61 -15.83
C ALA A 102 -4.55 -9.35 -15.59
N THR A 103 -5.33 -10.42 -15.55
CA THR A 103 -6.77 -10.37 -15.29
C THR A 103 -7.07 -10.03 -13.83
N ALA A 104 -8.27 -9.52 -13.54
CA ALA A 104 -8.70 -9.27 -12.16
C ALA A 104 -8.60 -10.51 -11.26
N ALA A 105 -8.84 -11.71 -11.81
CA ALA A 105 -8.73 -12.97 -11.08
C ALA A 105 -7.27 -13.30 -10.73
N GLU A 106 -6.33 -13.10 -11.65
CA GLU A 106 -4.90 -13.29 -11.39
C GLU A 106 -4.37 -12.28 -10.37
N LEU A 107 -4.81 -11.02 -10.46
CA LEU A 107 -4.46 -9.98 -9.50
C LEU A 107 -5.00 -10.31 -8.09
N TRP A 108 -6.25 -10.75 -8.00
CA TRP A 108 -6.86 -11.14 -6.72
C TRP A 108 -6.19 -12.38 -6.12
N ALA A 109 -5.83 -13.37 -6.95
CA ALA A 109 -5.07 -14.54 -6.50
C ALA A 109 -3.66 -14.15 -6.00
N CYS A 110 -2.98 -13.25 -6.72
CA CYS A 110 -1.68 -12.70 -6.30
C CYS A 110 -1.79 -11.98 -4.95
N TYR A 111 -2.83 -11.17 -4.75
CA TYR A 111 -3.10 -10.51 -3.48
C TYR A 111 -3.25 -11.48 -2.31
N GLY A 112 -4.02 -12.56 -2.48
CA GLY A 112 -4.15 -13.59 -1.44
C GLY A 112 -2.81 -14.24 -1.09
N GLN A 113 -1.98 -14.56 -2.08
CA GLN A 113 -0.64 -15.09 -1.87
C GLN A 113 0.25 -14.09 -1.11
N LEU A 114 0.19 -12.80 -1.48
CA LEU A 114 0.95 -11.74 -0.84
C LEU A 114 0.52 -11.53 0.62
N LEU A 115 -0.77 -11.60 0.95
CA LEU A 115 -1.22 -11.55 2.35
C LEU A 115 -0.57 -12.68 3.17
N THR A 116 -0.65 -13.93 2.70
CA THR A 116 -0.06 -15.07 3.40
C THR A 116 1.46 -14.95 3.52
N GLN A 117 2.16 -14.51 2.47
CA GLN A 117 3.61 -14.28 2.50
C GLN A 117 4.01 -13.13 3.42
N ALA A 118 3.17 -12.11 3.54
CA ALA A 118 3.33 -11.04 4.51
C ALA A 118 3.00 -11.53 5.94
N GLY A 119 2.59 -12.78 6.11
CA GLY A 119 2.24 -13.47 7.35
C GLY A 119 0.92 -12.99 7.96
N ILE A 120 -0.03 -12.61 7.10
CA ILE A 120 -1.42 -12.32 7.44
C ILE A 120 -2.25 -13.57 7.11
N ASP A 121 -3.08 -14.01 8.06
CA ASP A 121 -3.94 -15.18 7.85
C ASP A 121 -5.14 -14.81 6.97
N TYR A 122 -5.08 -15.18 5.68
CA TYR A 122 -6.10 -14.81 4.69
C TYR A 122 -7.24 -15.82 4.67
N GLN A 123 -8.21 -15.62 5.56
CA GLN A 123 -9.39 -16.47 5.70
C GLN A 123 -10.66 -15.64 5.96
N GLY A 124 -11.81 -16.25 5.69
CA GLY A 124 -13.12 -15.59 5.88
C GLY A 124 -13.28 -14.34 5.02
N THR A 125 -14.13 -13.41 5.47
CA THR A 125 -14.41 -12.14 4.78
C THR A 125 -13.74 -10.94 5.46
N ARG A 126 -13.57 -11.00 6.78
CA ARG A 126 -12.98 -9.94 7.59
C ARG A 126 -11.47 -10.11 7.70
N GLN A 127 -10.77 -8.99 7.67
CA GLN A 127 -9.34 -8.91 7.86
C GLN A 127 -8.90 -9.46 9.22
N THR A 128 -7.86 -10.28 9.23
CA THR A 128 -7.25 -10.80 10.46
C THR A 128 -6.15 -9.90 11.03
N ALA A 129 -5.66 -8.95 10.22
CA ALA A 129 -4.69 -7.94 10.60
C ALA A 129 -4.83 -6.71 9.69
N PRO A 130 -4.51 -5.50 10.20
CA PRO A 130 -4.47 -4.30 9.38
C PRO A 130 -3.27 -4.32 8.41
N TYR A 131 -3.45 -3.78 7.22
CA TYR A 131 -2.40 -3.72 6.20
C TYR A 131 -2.59 -2.56 5.22
N ASN A 132 -1.48 -2.10 4.66
CA ASN A 132 -1.51 -1.32 3.43
C ASN A 132 -1.32 -2.24 2.24
N TRP A 133 -2.14 -2.00 1.21
CA TRP A 133 -1.97 -2.60 -0.10
C TRP A 133 -1.73 -1.49 -1.12
N LEU A 134 -0.77 -1.73 -2.00
CA LEU A 134 -0.36 -0.82 -3.07
C LEU A 134 -0.21 -1.61 -4.37
N MET A 135 -0.62 -1.01 -5.49
CA MET A 135 -0.50 -1.63 -6.80
C MET A 135 -0.33 -0.60 -7.91
N THR A 136 0.59 -0.86 -8.81
CA THR A 136 0.64 -0.24 -10.14
C THR A 136 0.33 -1.31 -11.20
N ARG A 137 0.41 -0.96 -12.49
CA ARG A 137 0.35 -1.97 -13.55
C ARG A 137 1.53 -2.96 -13.54
N ARG A 138 2.60 -2.66 -12.80
CA ARG A 138 3.90 -3.38 -12.87
C ARG A 138 4.20 -4.20 -11.63
N TRP A 139 3.60 -3.88 -10.49
CA TRP A 139 3.89 -4.55 -9.22
C TRP A 139 2.76 -4.40 -8.22
N MET A 140 2.77 -5.27 -7.21
CA MET A 140 1.86 -5.26 -6.06
C MET A 140 2.68 -5.42 -4.76
N VAL A 141 2.31 -4.68 -3.73
CA VAL A 141 2.95 -4.70 -2.40
C VAL A 141 1.88 -4.77 -1.30
N VAL A 142 2.13 -5.61 -0.28
CA VAL A 142 1.37 -5.66 0.96
C VAL A 142 2.32 -5.39 2.13
N ILE A 143 1.90 -4.53 3.05
CA ILE A 143 2.67 -4.16 4.25
C ILE A 143 1.74 -4.29 5.47
N PRO A 144 1.94 -5.29 6.35
CA PRO A 144 1.24 -5.39 7.61
C PRO A 144 1.52 -4.18 8.52
N ARG A 145 0.48 -3.67 9.17
CA ARG A 145 0.54 -2.46 9.99
C ARG A 145 0.39 -2.78 11.47
N SER A 146 1.02 -1.98 12.33
CA SER A 146 0.89 -2.07 13.79
C SER A 146 -0.01 -0.97 14.35
N GLN A 147 0.10 0.24 13.78
CA GLN A 147 -0.58 1.46 14.21
C GLN A 147 -0.61 2.45 13.04
N ASP A 148 -1.56 3.38 13.07
CA ASP A 148 -1.79 4.34 11.98
C ASP A 148 -0.89 5.58 12.06
N GLU A 149 -0.35 5.89 13.23
CA GLU A 149 0.51 7.05 13.45
C GLU A 149 1.72 6.76 14.33
N TYR A 150 2.77 7.57 14.19
CA TYR A 150 3.87 7.60 15.13
C TYR A 150 4.28 9.04 15.40
N ALA A 151 4.53 9.37 16.66
CA ALA A 151 4.92 10.72 17.10
C ALA A 151 4.01 11.85 16.54
N GLY A 152 2.70 11.59 16.50
CA GLY A 152 1.65 12.51 16.03
C GLY A 152 1.59 12.71 14.50
N ILE A 153 2.29 11.88 13.73
CA ILE A 153 2.29 11.90 12.27
C ILE A 153 1.61 10.63 11.77
N SER A 154 0.46 10.80 11.11
CA SER A 154 -0.32 9.69 10.55
C SER A 154 0.30 9.17 9.24
N VAL A 155 0.17 7.86 9.01
CA VAL A 155 0.75 7.13 7.89
C VAL A 155 -0.31 6.24 7.26
N ASN A 156 -0.55 6.44 5.97
CA ASN A 156 -1.34 5.56 5.12
C ASN A 156 -0.43 4.89 4.08
N SER A 157 -1.02 4.19 3.10
CA SER A 157 -0.25 3.53 2.02
C SER A 157 0.73 4.47 1.30
N LEU A 158 0.39 5.73 1.05
CA LEU A 158 1.28 6.67 0.35
C LEU A 158 2.56 6.98 1.13
N GLY A 159 2.52 6.88 2.47
CA GLY A 159 3.72 6.95 3.29
C GLY A 159 4.74 5.86 2.92
N PHE A 160 4.26 4.64 2.66
CA PHE A 160 5.09 3.53 2.22
C PHE A 160 5.49 3.59 0.75
N ALA A 161 4.74 4.32 -0.09
CA ALA A 161 5.20 4.69 -1.44
C ALA A 161 6.38 5.69 -1.39
N GLY A 162 6.57 6.37 -0.27
CA GLY A 162 7.65 7.32 -0.01
C GLY A 162 7.22 8.78 0.01
N THR A 163 5.92 9.06 0.06
CA THR A 163 5.38 10.43 0.21
C THR A 163 4.78 10.60 1.60
N LEU A 164 5.56 11.15 2.53
CA LEU A 164 5.14 11.39 3.91
C LEU A 164 4.53 12.78 4.05
N PHE A 165 3.33 12.86 4.63
CA PHE A 165 2.61 14.11 4.84
C PHE A 165 2.78 14.58 6.29
N VAL A 166 3.23 15.82 6.47
CA VAL A 166 3.38 16.47 7.77
C VAL A 166 2.57 17.76 7.80
N LYS A 167 1.97 18.07 8.96
CA LYS A 167 1.05 19.21 9.12
C LYS A 167 1.77 20.54 9.34
N ASN A 168 3.02 20.50 9.83
CA ASN A 168 3.78 21.70 10.19
C ASN A 168 5.30 21.44 10.17
N ALA A 169 6.08 22.53 10.29
CA ALA A 169 7.54 22.49 10.25
C ALA A 169 8.16 21.67 11.41
N ALA A 170 7.51 21.64 12.58
CA ALA A 170 7.99 20.84 13.72
C ALA A 170 7.92 19.34 13.41
N GLN A 171 6.81 18.88 12.83
CA GLN A 171 6.68 17.49 12.36
C GLN A 171 7.67 17.16 11.25
N GLN A 172 7.93 18.10 10.33
CA GLN A 172 8.95 17.93 9.30
C GLN A 172 10.34 17.73 9.90
N GLN A 173 10.73 18.58 10.86
CA GLN A 173 12.02 18.49 11.55
C GLN A 173 12.13 17.18 12.33
N GLN A 174 11.08 16.78 13.03
CA GLN A 174 11.03 15.53 13.78
C GLN A 174 11.18 14.32 12.84
N LEU A 175 10.47 14.31 11.71
CA LEU A 175 10.59 13.25 10.71
C LEU A 175 12.00 13.19 10.11
N ALA A 176 12.63 14.34 9.86
CA ALA A 176 14.01 14.40 9.38
C ALA A 176 15.01 13.85 10.40
N GLN A 177 14.79 14.06 11.70
CA GLN A 177 15.62 13.52 12.78
C GLN A 177 15.46 12.01 12.94
N ILE A 178 14.24 11.49 12.86
CA ILE A 178 13.95 10.04 12.96
C ILE A 178 14.49 9.30 11.72
N GLY A 179 14.32 9.90 10.54
CA GLY A 179 14.59 9.27 9.25
C GLY A 179 13.37 8.48 8.73
N PRO A 180 13.04 8.57 7.43
CA PRO A 180 11.82 7.96 6.88
C PRO A 180 11.68 6.46 7.12
N LEU A 181 12.74 5.67 6.95
CA LEU A 181 12.67 4.23 7.16
C LEU A 181 12.45 3.86 8.62
N SER A 182 13.23 4.46 9.54
CA SER A 182 13.05 4.27 10.99
C SER A 182 11.65 4.65 11.43
N PHE A 183 11.10 5.73 10.87
CA PHE A 183 9.73 6.18 11.11
C PHE A 183 8.69 5.17 10.62
N LEU A 184 8.83 4.67 9.39
CA LEU A 184 7.93 3.65 8.82
C LEU A 184 7.98 2.32 9.60
N THR A 185 9.14 1.95 10.16
CA THR A 185 9.27 0.77 11.05
C THR A 185 8.34 0.85 12.25
N GLN A 186 8.12 2.04 12.81
CA GLN A 186 7.30 2.19 14.03
C GLN A 186 5.81 1.92 13.78
N VAL A 187 5.37 2.09 12.54
CA VAL A 187 3.96 1.92 12.13
C VAL A 187 3.70 0.62 11.37
N ALA A 188 4.73 -0.17 11.10
CA ALA A 188 4.66 -1.47 10.44
C ALA A 188 5.05 -2.60 11.40
N ILE A 189 4.75 -3.84 11.02
CA ILE A 189 5.24 -5.00 11.78
C ILE A 189 6.73 -5.19 11.48
N PRO A 190 7.64 -5.18 12.48
CA PRO A 190 9.07 -5.37 12.25
C PRO A 190 9.38 -6.75 11.66
N ARG A 191 10.50 -6.84 10.95
CA ARG A 191 11.02 -8.10 10.40
C ARG A 191 11.71 -8.95 11.44
#